data_AF-A0A959NEB5-F1
#
_entry.id   AF-A0A959NEB5-F1
#
_cell.length_a   1.000
_cell.length_b   1.000
_cell.length_c   1.000
_cell.angle_alpha   90.00
_cell.angle_beta   90.00
_cell.angle_gamma   90.00
#
_symmetry.space_group_name_H-M   'P 1'
#
loop_
_entity.id
_entity.type
_entity.pdbx_description
1 polymer ?
#
loop_
_entity_poly.entity_id
_entity_poly.type
_entity_poly.pdbx_seq_one_letter_code
_entity_poly.pdbx_strand_id
1 'polypeptide(L)'
;MKPLLQLNPFISKKINIILLLSAIIFSLQFSFKKHFPVSPVTTYYINQLQSLQEKLLAFKKATENNPGKKDLIQHFKECRLAYKQLAVLTDYFNPYETRQINSAAINRIEAEVVDKIIPPSGFQAIEDVLYNDWQETSPKKIDSLLEGILQMIKRFREEPGLAYKFKDELVWDALRSATLSIATT
;
A
#
# COMPACT_ATOMS: atom_id res chain seq x y z
N MET A 1 -40.27 -53.56 -18.44
CA MET A 1 -40.02 -52.72 -17.23
C MET A 1 -38.93 -53.39 -16.41
N LYS A 2 -37.73 -52.78 -16.28
CA LYS A 2 -36.65 -53.33 -15.43
C LYS A 2 -36.96 -53.06 -13.95
N PRO A 3 -36.79 -54.03 -13.05
CA PRO A 3 -36.98 -53.80 -11.63
C PRO A 3 -35.85 -52.90 -11.10
N LEU A 4 -36.22 -51.89 -10.32
CA LEU A 4 -35.29 -51.04 -9.60
C LEU A 4 -34.46 -51.92 -8.65
N LEU A 5 -33.14 -51.89 -8.78
CA LEU A 5 -32.19 -52.53 -7.87
C LEU A 5 -32.49 -52.09 -6.43
N GLN A 6 -33.11 -52.97 -5.64
CA GLN A 6 -33.28 -52.75 -4.21
C GLN A 6 -31.92 -52.92 -3.54
N LEU A 7 -31.29 -51.78 -3.24
CA LEU A 7 -30.02 -51.75 -2.50
C LEU A 7 -30.20 -52.39 -1.12
N ASN A 8 -29.26 -53.26 -0.75
CA ASN A 8 -29.21 -53.90 0.56
C ASN A 8 -29.33 -52.84 1.68
N PRO A 9 -30.21 -53.01 2.68
CA PRO A 9 -30.45 -52.02 3.74
C PRO A 9 -29.19 -51.64 4.54
N PHE A 10 -28.16 -52.48 4.54
CA PHE A 10 -26.87 -52.13 5.14
C PHE A 10 -26.04 -51.17 4.29
N ILE A 11 -26.12 -51.28 2.96
CA ILE A 11 -25.40 -50.42 2.01
C ILE A 11 -26.04 -49.04 1.96
N SER A 12 -27.38 -48.97 1.97
CA SER A 12 -28.11 -47.70 1.99
C SER A 12 -27.87 -46.90 3.29
N LYS A 13 -27.75 -47.57 4.45
CA LYS A 13 -27.37 -46.91 5.71
C LYS A 13 -25.97 -46.31 5.66
N LYS A 14 -24.98 -47.02 5.09
CA LYS A 14 -23.60 -46.50 4.95
C LYS A 14 -23.54 -45.29 4.02
N ILE A 15 -24.26 -45.31 2.89
CA ILE A 15 -24.34 -44.18 1.96
C ILE A 15 -24.96 -42.96 2.65
N ASN A 16 -26.04 -43.15 3.41
CA ASN A 16 -26.67 -42.04 4.15
C ASN A 16 -25.73 -41.43 5.20
N ILE A 17 -24.95 -42.25 5.91
CA ILE A 17 -23.95 -41.75 6.88
C ILE A 17 -22.85 -40.93 6.17
N ILE A 18 -22.36 -41.39 5.01
CA ILE A 18 -21.33 -40.66 4.25
C ILE A 18 -21.87 -39.33 3.74
N LEU A 19 -23.10 -39.30 3.19
CA LEU A 19 -23.75 -38.07 2.76
C LEU A 19 -23.93 -37.09 3.92
N LEU A 20 -24.33 -37.58 5.09
CA LEU A 20 -24.53 -36.76 6.28
C LEU A 20 -23.21 -36.20 6.81
N LEU A 21 -22.13 -36.99 6.82
CA LEU A 21 -20.78 -36.51 7.16
C LEU A 21 -20.26 -35.48 6.14
N SER A 22 -20.46 -35.69 4.84
CA SER A 22 -20.07 -34.73 3.81
C SER A 22 -20.84 -33.41 3.92
N ALA A 23 -22.13 -33.46 4.26
CA ALA A 23 -22.96 -32.29 4.49
C ALA A 23 -22.52 -31.51 5.76
N ILE A 24 -22.10 -32.22 6.81
CA ILE A 24 -21.52 -31.60 8.02
C ILE A 24 -20.17 -30.94 7.71
N ILE A 25 -19.29 -31.60 6.96
CA ILE A 25 -18.00 -31.02 6.57
C ILE A 25 -18.22 -29.77 5.70
N PHE A 26 -19.15 -29.84 4.75
CA PHE A 26 -19.49 -28.72 3.88
C PHE A 26 -20.14 -27.55 4.65
N SER A 27 -20.99 -27.82 5.64
CA SER A 27 -21.62 -26.78 6.47
C SER A 27 -20.62 -26.15 7.45
N LEU A 28 -19.68 -26.93 7.99
CA LEU A 28 -18.59 -26.41 8.81
C LEU A 28 -17.70 -25.43 8.02
N GLN A 29 -17.43 -25.68 6.73
CA GLN A 29 -16.69 -24.73 5.89
C GLN A 29 -17.41 -23.38 5.73
N PHE A 30 -18.75 -23.36 5.77
CA PHE A 30 -19.53 -22.12 5.73
C PHE A 30 -19.58 -21.39 7.09
N SER A 31 -19.53 -22.14 8.20
CA SER A 31 -19.57 -21.57 9.57
C SER A 31 -18.24 -20.93 10.01
N PHE A 32 -17.11 -21.33 9.42
CA PHE A 32 -15.78 -20.77 9.74
C PHE A 32 -15.36 -19.58 8.85
N LYS A 33 -16.30 -18.85 8.24
CA LYS A 33 -15.97 -17.50 7.77
C LYS A 33 -15.80 -16.58 9.00
N LYS A 34 -14.63 -16.63 9.63
CA LYS A 34 -14.23 -15.62 10.60
C LYS A 34 -14.24 -14.27 9.88
N HIS A 35 -15.29 -13.49 10.16
CA HIS A 35 -15.32 -12.09 9.80
C HIS A 35 -14.36 -11.38 10.75
N PHE A 36 -13.09 -11.28 10.35
CA PHE A 36 -12.15 -10.47 11.08
C PHE A 36 -12.48 -9.01 10.78
N PRO A 37 -12.92 -8.21 11.75
CA PRO A 37 -13.14 -6.80 11.52
C PRO A 37 -11.81 -6.17 11.10
N VAL A 38 -11.85 -5.32 10.07
CA VAL A 38 -10.70 -4.50 9.67
C VAL A 38 -10.24 -3.72 10.91
N SER A 39 -8.96 -3.84 11.28
CA SER A 39 -8.45 -3.17 12.47
C SER A 39 -8.54 -1.65 12.31
N PRO A 40 -8.72 -0.88 13.40
CA PRO A 40 -8.68 0.59 13.34
C PRO A 40 -7.41 1.13 12.69
N VAL A 41 -6.28 0.44 12.87
CA VAL A 41 -4.98 0.80 12.25
C VAL A 41 -5.02 0.59 10.73
N THR A 42 -5.61 -0.51 10.27
CA THR A 42 -5.82 -0.75 8.83
C THR A 42 -6.71 0.33 8.22
N THR A 43 -7.80 0.70 8.91
CA THR A 43 -8.67 1.81 8.47
C THR A 43 -7.92 3.14 8.43
N TYR A 44 -7.15 3.45 9.47
CA TYR A 44 -6.29 4.65 9.50
C TYR A 44 -5.32 4.65 8.30
N TYR A 45 -4.61 3.56 8.07
CA TYR A 45 -3.67 3.40 6.96
C TYR A 45 -4.32 3.64 5.59
N ILE A 46 -5.49 3.04 5.35
CA ILE A 46 -6.25 3.22 4.10
C ILE A 46 -6.67 4.69 3.93
N ASN A 47 -7.15 5.33 5.00
CA ASN A 47 -7.52 6.75 4.97
C ASN A 47 -6.32 7.66 4.69
N GLN A 48 -5.15 7.36 5.26
CA GLN A 48 -3.92 8.11 4.99
C GLN A 48 -3.44 7.92 3.55
N LEU A 49 -3.52 6.70 2.99
CA LEU A 49 -3.25 6.45 1.58
C LEU A 49 -4.19 7.25 0.68
N GLN A 50 -5.48 7.30 1.01
CA GLN A 50 -6.46 8.09 0.26
C GLN A 50 -6.16 9.58 0.34
N SER A 51 -5.94 10.12 1.54
CA SER A 51 -5.62 11.54 1.74
C SER A 51 -4.38 11.96 0.96
N LEU A 52 -3.32 11.14 0.98
CA LEU A 52 -2.11 11.39 0.21
C LEU A 52 -2.39 11.33 -1.30
N GLN A 53 -3.13 10.33 -1.77
CA GLN A 53 -3.47 10.21 -3.20
C GLN A 53 -4.23 11.43 -3.70
N GLU A 54 -5.23 11.91 -2.96
CA GLU A 54 -6.01 13.09 -3.34
C GLU A 54 -5.13 14.33 -3.48
N LYS A 55 -4.20 14.54 -2.55
CA LYS A 55 -3.24 15.65 -2.60
C LYS A 55 -2.25 15.53 -3.76
N LEU A 56 -1.75 14.32 -4.04
CA LEU A 56 -0.89 14.06 -5.19
C LEU A 56 -1.60 14.34 -6.51
N LEU A 57 -2.87 13.93 -6.64
CA LEU A 57 -3.68 14.22 -7.82
C LEU A 57 -3.95 15.71 -7.98
N ALA A 58 -4.21 16.43 -6.89
CA ALA A 58 -4.34 17.89 -6.90
C ALA A 58 -3.03 18.57 -7.34
N PHE A 59 -1.87 18.10 -6.84
CA PHE A 59 -0.56 18.60 -7.25
C PHE A 59 -0.30 18.32 -8.73
N LYS A 60 -0.60 17.12 -9.22
CA LYS A 60 -0.48 16.76 -10.65
C LYS A 60 -1.34 17.67 -11.53
N LYS A 61 -2.58 17.92 -11.14
CA LYS A 61 -3.45 18.87 -11.85
C LYS A 61 -2.89 20.29 -11.84
N ALA A 62 -2.26 20.72 -10.74
CA ALA A 62 -1.63 22.03 -10.69
C ALA A 62 -0.48 22.14 -11.70
N THR A 63 0.33 21.09 -11.90
CA THR A 63 1.44 21.11 -12.88
C THR A 63 0.99 21.30 -14.33
N GLU A 64 -0.24 20.96 -14.68
CA GLU A 64 -0.79 21.09 -16.04
C GLU A 64 -1.22 22.53 -16.39
N ASN A 65 -1.52 23.37 -15.40
CA ASN A 65 -2.16 24.68 -15.59
C ASN A 65 -1.18 25.87 -15.61
N ASN A 66 0.08 25.63 -16.02
CA ASN A 66 1.18 26.61 -15.99
C ASN A 66 1.30 27.36 -14.64
N PRO A 67 1.48 26.61 -13.53
CA PRO A 67 1.43 27.17 -12.19
C PRO A 67 2.67 28.00 -11.87
N GLY A 68 2.52 29.00 -11.01
CA GLY A 68 3.67 29.66 -10.40
C GLY A 68 4.43 28.70 -9.49
N LYS A 69 5.77 28.84 -9.40
CA LYS A 69 6.64 28.09 -8.48
C LYS A 69 6.08 28.05 -7.04
N LYS A 70 5.53 29.16 -6.57
CA LYS A 70 4.98 29.32 -5.22
C LYS A 70 3.79 28.38 -4.98
N ASP A 71 2.92 28.21 -5.97
CA ASP A 71 1.74 27.35 -5.85
C ASP A 71 2.15 25.87 -5.80
N LEU A 72 3.14 25.48 -6.61
CA LEU A 72 3.68 24.12 -6.57
C LEU A 72 4.39 23.81 -5.25
N ILE A 73 5.09 24.78 -4.64
CA ILE A 73 5.65 24.64 -3.30
C ILE A 73 4.56 24.37 -2.26
N GLN A 74 3.39 25.03 -2.39
CA GLN A 74 2.29 24.82 -1.47
C GLN A 74 1.72 23.40 -1.60
N HIS A 75 1.46 22.93 -2.82
CA HIS A 75 1.04 21.55 -3.06
C HIS A 75 2.06 20.52 -2.58
N PHE A 76 3.36 20.78 -2.78
CA PHE A 76 4.43 19.94 -2.25
C PHE A 76 4.38 19.80 -0.74
N LYS A 77 4.24 20.91 0.00
CA LYS A 77 4.13 20.90 1.46
C LYS A 77 2.93 20.09 1.95
N GLU A 78 1.79 20.22 1.28
CA GLU A 78 0.59 19.47 1.62
C GLU A 78 0.77 17.97 1.40
N CYS A 79 1.37 17.57 0.28
CA CYS A 79 1.69 16.18 0.00
C CYS A 79 2.71 15.63 1.01
N ARG A 80 3.76 16.40 1.34
CA ARG A 80 4.77 16.03 2.34
C ARG A 80 4.16 15.81 3.72
N LEU A 81 3.24 16.68 4.14
CA LEU A 81 2.56 16.53 5.42
C LEU A 81 1.72 15.25 5.47
N ALA A 82 0.92 15.00 4.43
CA ALA A 82 0.12 13.78 4.35
C ALA A 82 1.00 12.52 4.29
N TYR A 83 2.11 12.58 3.56
CA TYR A 83 3.09 11.49 3.53
C TYR A 83 3.71 11.23 4.89
N LYS A 84 4.07 12.25 5.67
CA LYS A 84 4.64 12.05 7.02
C LYS A 84 3.70 11.29 7.96
N GLN A 85 2.39 11.48 7.83
CA GLN A 85 1.41 10.73 8.62
C GLN A 85 1.35 9.25 8.20
N LEU A 86 1.50 8.97 6.90
CA LEU A 86 1.58 7.61 6.37
C LEU A 86 2.92 6.92 6.72
N ALA A 87 4.02 7.68 6.71
CA ALA A 87 5.40 7.21 6.89
C ALA A 87 5.61 6.42 8.17
N VAL A 88 4.88 6.76 9.25
CA VAL A 88 4.92 6.03 10.53
C VAL A 88 4.71 4.53 10.34
N LEU A 89 3.83 4.12 9.42
CA LEU A 89 3.57 2.73 9.12
C LEU A 89 4.39 2.22 7.92
N THR A 90 4.49 2.98 6.83
CA THR A 90 5.17 2.50 5.62
C THR A 90 6.68 2.34 5.81
N ASP A 91 7.32 3.14 6.67
CA ASP A 91 8.75 3.02 6.93
C ASP A 91 9.09 1.68 7.60
N TYR A 92 8.21 1.19 8.47
CA TYR A 92 8.38 -0.08 9.18
C TYR A 92 7.92 -1.28 8.34
N PHE A 93 6.73 -1.19 7.75
CA PHE A 93 6.09 -2.33 7.09
C PHE A 93 6.33 -2.42 5.57
N ASN A 94 6.87 -1.37 4.95
CA ASN A 94 7.17 -1.30 3.51
C ASN A 94 8.52 -0.59 3.25
N PRO A 95 9.63 -1.00 3.89
CA PRO A 95 10.89 -0.25 3.84
C PRO A 95 11.52 -0.20 2.45
N TYR A 96 11.18 -1.13 1.56
CA TYR A 96 11.68 -1.14 0.19
C TYR A 96 10.94 -0.11 -0.68
N GLU A 97 9.61 -0.12 -0.66
CA GLU A 97 8.76 0.80 -1.40
C GLU A 97 8.93 2.24 -0.91
N THR A 98 8.99 2.44 0.41
CA THR A 98 9.18 3.75 1.04
C THR A 98 10.48 4.41 0.60
N ARG A 99 11.56 3.63 0.40
CA ARG A 99 12.81 4.16 -0.15
C ARG A 99 12.59 4.77 -1.53
N GLN A 100 11.69 4.27 -2.36
CA GLN A 100 11.43 4.88 -3.68
C GLN A 100 10.64 6.20 -3.57
N ILE A 101 9.85 6.39 -2.50
CA ILE A 101 9.05 7.59 -2.26
C ILE A 101 9.87 8.71 -1.60
N ASN A 102 10.80 8.41 -0.69
CA ASN A 102 11.46 9.42 0.15
C ASN A 102 12.97 9.22 0.36
N SER A 103 13.68 8.55 -0.54
CA SER A 103 15.14 8.46 -0.48
C SER A 103 15.85 9.75 -0.89
N ALA A 104 17.14 9.83 -0.52
CA ALA A 104 18.13 10.77 -1.06
C ALA A 104 17.95 11.02 -2.57
N ALA A 105 17.94 12.31 -2.96
CA ALA A 105 17.88 12.76 -4.35
C ALA A 105 19.23 12.59 -5.08
N ILE A 106 19.79 11.38 -5.02
CA ILE A 106 21.07 11.02 -5.67
C ILE A 106 20.86 9.80 -6.56
N ASN A 107 21.65 9.71 -7.63
CA ASN A 107 21.77 8.49 -8.42
C ASN A 107 22.21 7.34 -7.51
N ARG A 108 21.54 6.19 -7.63
CA ARG A 108 21.90 4.98 -6.89
C ARG A 108 22.24 3.84 -7.82
N ILE A 109 23.14 2.98 -7.37
CA ILE A 109 23.44 1.70 -8.00
C ILE A 109 22.72 0.62 -7.19
N GLU A 110 22.00 -0.26 -7.88
CA GLU A 110 21.36 -1.42 -7.25
C GLU A 110 22.45 -2.46 -6.97
N ALA A 111 22.62 -2.89 -5.72
CA ALA A 111 23.72 -3.78 -5.33
C ALA A 111 23.72 -5.12 -6.10
N GLU A 112 22.55 -5.51 -6.63
CA GLU A 112 22.33 -6.73 -7.39
C GLU A 112 22.52 -6.55 -8.91
N VAL A 113 22.63 -5.32 -9.40
CA VAL A 113 22.78 -5.00 -10.84
C VAL A 113 23.83 -3.92 -11.01
N VAL A 114 25.08 -4.35 -11.26
CA VAL A 114 26.30 -3.52 -11.29
C VAL A 114 26.23 -2.34 -12.27
N ASP A 115 25.38 -2.41 -13.31
CA ASP A 115 25.29 -1.38 -14.36
C ASP A 115 23.97 -0.59 -14.39
N LYS A 116 23.11 -0.74 -13.38
CA LYS A 116 21.80 -0.05 -13.35
C LYS A 116 21.83 1.17 -12.45
N ILE A 117 21.87 2.34 -13.07
CA ILE A 117 21.71 3.62 -12.39
C ILE A 117 20.21 3.89 -12.19
N ILE A 118 19.78 3.97 -10.94
CA ILE A 118 18.44 4.38 -10.55
C ILE A 118 18.46 5.92 -10.39
N PRO A 119 17.68 6.66 -11.19
CA PRO A 119 17.63 8.12 -11.09
C PRO A 119 16.94 8.57 -9.79
N PRO A 120 17.14 9.82 -9.34
CA PRO A 120 16.42 10.38 -8.21
C PRO A 120 14.90 10.30 -8.43
N SER A 121 14.19 9.84 -7.41
CA SER A 121 12.73 9.69 -7.44
C SER A 121 12.09 10.22 -6.17
N GLY A 122 10.76 10.35 -6.21
CA GLY A 122 9.97 10.65 -5.03
C GLY A 122 10.07 12.10 -4.54
N PHE A 123 9.73 12.31 -3.27
CA PHE A 123 9.57 13.64 -2.68
C PHE A 123 10.85 14.46 -2.66
N GLN A 124 12.01 13.86 -2.41
CA GLN A 124 13.27 14.61 -2.33
C GLN A 124 13.72 15.08 -3.72
N ALA A 125 13.44 14.30 -4.78
CA ALA A 125 13.69 14.75 -6.14
C ALA A 125 12.77 15.92 -6.53
N ILE A 126 11.51 15.90 -6.11
CA ILE A 126 10.58 17.04 -6.30
C ILE A 126 11.07 18.26 -5.52
N GLU A 127 11.54 18.08 -4.29
CA GLU A 127 12.10 19.14 -3.45
C GLU A 127 13.28 19.83 -4.13
N ASP A 128 14.23 19.04 -4.66
CA ASP A 128 15.41 19.57 -5.35
C ASP A 128 15.02 20.42 -6.59
N VAL A 129 14.06 19.94 -7.39
CA VAL A 129 13.52 20.71 -8.53
C VAL A 129 12.84 22.01 -8.09
N LEU A 130 12.10 21.98 -6.98
CA LEU A 130 11.40 23.16 -6.49
C LEU A 130 12.36 24.20 -5.91
N TYR A 131 13.37 23.79 -5.15
CA TYR A 131 14.19 24.71 -4.37
C TYR A 131 15.52 25.06 -5.03
N ASN A 132 16.15 24.13 -5.75
CA ASN A 132 17.50 24.28 -6.26
C ASN A 132 17.58 24.36 -7.80
N ASP A 133 16.71 23.65 -8.52
CA ASP A 133 16.78 23.49 -9.99
C ASP A 133 15.46 23.90 -10.70
N TRP A 134 14.96 25.09 -10.39
CA TRP A 134 13.71 25.59 -10.99
C TRP A 134 13.95 26.20 -12.38
N GLN A 135 13.23 25.70 -13.37
CA GLN A 135 13.27 26.08 -14.79
C GLN A 135 11.85 26.01 -15.39
N GLU A 136 11.67 26.49 -16.63
CA GLU A 136 10.37 26.42 -17.32
C GLU A 136 9.87 24.98 -17.51
N THR A 137 10.77 24.00 -17.60
CA THR A 137 10.44 22.58 -17.74
C THR A 137 10.15 21.88 -16.41
N SER A 138 10.35 22.55 -15.27
CA SER A 138 10.18 21.96 -13.94
C SER A 138 8.78 21.39 -13.67
N PRO A 139 7.66 22.03 -14.07
CA PRO A 139 6.33 21.43 -13.88
C PRO A 139 6.19 20.05 -14.53
N LYS A 140 6.74 19.86 -15.74
CA LYS A 140 6.72 18.57 -16.43
C LYS A 140 7.61 17.52 -15.74
N LYS A 141 8.77 17.94 -15.22
CA LYS A 141 9.67 17.06 -14.44
C LYS A 141 8.99 16.60 -13.14
N ILE A 142 8.32 17.52 -12.43
CA ILE A 142 7.55 17.23 -11.22
C ILE A 142 6.40 16.28 -11.53
N ASP A 143 5.66 16.51 -12.62
CA ASP A 143 4.56 15.66 -13.06
C ASP A 143 4.98 14.19 -13.21
N SER A 144 6.11 13.93 -13.87
CA SER A 144 6.67 12.58 -14.02
C SER A 144 7.09 11.96 -12.68
N LEU A 145 7.67 12.74 -11.77
CA LEU A 145 8.02 12.27 -10.43
C LEU A 145 6.77 11.93 -9.60
N LEU A 146 5.70 12.70 -9.73
CA LEU A 146 4.42 12.45 -9.06
C LEU A 146 3.78 11.14 -9.54
N GLU A 147 3.90 10.78 -10.82
CA GLU A 147 3.42 9.50 -11.33
C GLU A 147 4.09 8.31 -10.65
N GLY A 148 5.40 8.39 -10.40
CA GLY A 148 6.13 7.37 -9.65
C GLY A 148 5.58 7.17 -8.23
N ILE A 149 5.29 8.27 -7.52
CA ILE A 149 4.68 8.20 -6.18
C ILE A 149 3.26 7.62 -6.26
N LEU A 150 2.43 8.07 -7.20
CA LEU A 150 1.06 7.57 -7.38
C LEU A 150 1.02 6.07 -7.67
N GLN A 151 1.95 5.57 -8.49
CA GLN A 151 2.09 4.12 -8.72
C GLN A 151 2.42 3.37 -7.44
N MET A 152 3.25 3.94 -6.56
CA MET A 152 3.56 3.31 -5.28
C MET A 152 2.36 3.30 -4.33
N ILE A 153 1.61 4.40 -4.25
CA ILE A 153 0.37 4.46 -3.46
C ILE A 153 -0.65 3.43 -3.95
N LYS A 154 -0.74 3.21 -5.27
CA LYS A 154 -1.56 2.14 -5.83
C LYS A 154 -1.12 0.77 -5.33
N ARG A 155 0.19 0.47 -5.37
CA ARG A 155 0.73 -0.81 -4.87
C ARG A 155 0.41 -1.03 -3.39
N PHE A 156 0.54 -0.01 -2.55
CA PHE A 156 0.18 -0.09 -1.14
C PHE A 156 -1.30 -0.39 -0.91
N ARG A 157 -2.19 0.16 -1.74
CA ARG A 157 -3.63 -0.11 -1.64
C ARG A 157 -4.00 -1.52 -2.10
N GLU A 158 -3.29 -2.03 -3.10
CA GLU A 158 -3.52 -3.34 -3.70
C GLU A 158 -2.68 -4.45 -3.04
N GLU A 159 -2.00 -4.14 -1.93
CA GLU A 159 -1.10 -5.08 -1.26
C GLU A 159 -1.85 -6.33 -0.75
N PRO A 160 -1.41 -7.54 -1.14
CA PRO A 160 -2.01 -8.77 -0.65
C PRO A 160 -1.89 -8.88 0.87
N GLY A 161 -2.99 -9.22 1.54
CA GLY A 161 -2.98 -9.44 2.99
C GLY A 161 -3.00 -8.16 3.83
N LEU A 162 -3.25 -6.98 3.24
CA LEU A 162 -3.34 -5.70 3.97
C LEU A 162 -4.28 -5.76 5.20
N ALA A 163 -5.38 -6.52 5.10
CA ALA A 163 -6.33 -6.72 6.21
C ALA A 163 -5.70 -7.34 7.47
N TYR A 164 -4.60 -8.09 7.32
CA TYR A 164 -3.93 -8.83 8.40
C TYR A 164 -2.53 -8.30 8.72
N LYS A 165 -2.10 -7.24 8.03
CA LYS A 165 -0.74 -6.71 8.06
C LYS A 165 -0.38 -6.06 9.41
N PHE A 166 -1.32 -5.34 10.00
CA PHE A 166 -1.09 -4.54 11.21
C PHE A 166 -1.49 -5.31 12.47
N LYS A 167 -0.57 -6.11 12.99
CA LYS A 167 -0.70 -6.71 14.34
C LYS A 167 -0.30 -5.70 15.40
N ASP A 168 -1.01 -5.66 16.52
CA ASP A 168 -0.81 -4.67 17.59
C ASP A 168 0.66 -4.55 18.04
N GLU A 169 1.34 -5.68 18.28
CA GLU A 169 2.76 -5.73 18.66
C GLU A 169 3.67 -5.04 17.64
N LEU A 170 3.45 -5.27 16.34
CA LEU A 170 4.24 -4.68 15.26
C LEU A 170 3.91 -3.20 15.06
N VAL A 171 2.67 -2.78 15.35
CA VAL A 171 2.28 -1.37 15.30
C VAL A 171 2.98 -0.59 16.41
N TRP A 172 3.10 -1.14 17.61
CA TRP A 172 3.87 -0.52 18.69
C TRP A 172 5.36 -0.40 18.35
N ASP A 173 5.94 -1.41 17.69
CA ASP A 173 7.32 -1.35 17.22
C ASP A 173 7.50 -0.29 16.11
N ALA A 174 6.55 -0.16 15.18
CA ALA A 174 6.55 0.89 14.17
C ALA A 174 6.52 2.30 14.79
N LEU A 175 5.64 2.51 15.79
CA LEU A 175 5.55 3.79 16.52
C LEU A 175 6.84 4.11 17.29
N ARG A 176 7.44 3.11 17.95
CA ARG A 176 8.72 3.24 18.63
C ARG A 176 9.82 3.63 17.63
N SER A 177 9.90 2.92 16.51
CA SER A 177 10.86 3.20 15.43
C SER A 177 10.70 4.62 14.88
N ALA A 178 9.47 5.07 14.64
CA ALA A 178 9.19 6.43 14.16
C ALA A 178 9.61 7.50 15.18
N THR A 179 9.35 7.27 16.47
CA THR A 179 9.71 8.19 17.56
C THR A 179 11.23 8.29 17.71
N LEU A 180 11.94 7.15 17.65
CA LEU A 180 13.40 7.12 17.67
C LEU A 180 13.98 7.89 16.48
N SER A 181 13.46 7.65 15.27
CA SER A 181 13.87 8.38 14.06
C SER A 181 13.76 9.89 14.24
N ILE A 182 12.64 10.39 14.77
CA ILE A 182 12.45 11.83 15.05
C ILE A 182 13.43 12.35 16.10
N ALA A 183 13.75 11.56 17.13
CA ALA A 183 14.64 11.98 18.21
C ALA A 183 16.13 11.97 17.83
N THR A 184 16.51 11.17 16.82
CA THR A 184 17.91 11.02 16.39
C THR A 184 18.28 11.82 15.14
N THR A 185 17.32 12.49 14.50
CA THR A 185 17.53 13.31 13.29
C THR A 185 17.57 14.80 13.66
#